data_AF-A0A349HXQ5-F1
#
_entry.id   AF-A0A349HXQ5-F1
#
_cell.length_a   1.000
_cell.length_b   1.000
_cell.length_c   1.000
_cell.angle_alpha   90.00
_cell.angle_beta   90.00
_cell.angle_gamma   90.00
#
_symmetry.space_group_name_H-M   'P 1'
#
loop_
_entity.id
_entity.type
_entity.pdbx_description
1 polymer ?
#
loop_
_entity_poly.entity_id
_entity_poly.type
_entity_poly.pdbx_seq_one_letter_code
_entity_poly.pdbx_strand_id
1 'polypeptide(L)'
;MLKLFWNNFKKTNDCIILATPLILFLSALSWYYSYARDSIDNIPKLILAIATMLIMISGCLSAWVYMAKKTIRMSNKIFVFEKDRAKAFGELILSLPRGIGRLSLPMLGVILIIIVAYSILILADTLLISKYIGTIDLSLLTTEKLALSSQELLNEINALPRQEILAINFWYLIFAIGTMIFSFLGILWIPEIVYAEKNPFKALYNSMKKIIITFPKTLGLFVYINILSIGISILNTLLMVNPISYFLVLIIYYYFLVYIVVLLFRYYEQTFIKSGTEN
;
A
#
# COMPACT_ATOMS: atom_id res chain seq x y z
N MET A 1 -6.73 22.08 3.21
CA MET A 1 -5.78 20.96 3.36
C MET A 1 -5.14 20.91 4.75
N LEU A 2 -4.47 21.97 5.23
CA LEU A 2 -3.84 21.96 6.57
C LEU A 2 -4.79 21.63 7.74
N LYS A 3 -5.99 22.22 7.77
CA LYS A 3 -7.03 21.87 8.76
C LYS A 3 -7.46 20.39 8.70
N LEU A 4 -7.46 19.80 7.50
CA LEU A 4 -7.76 18.37 7.32
C LEU A 4 -6.68 17.53 7.97
N PHE A 5 -5.40 17.84 7.72
CA PHE A 5 -4.26 17.12 8.27
C PHE A 5 -4.22 17.19 9.81
N TRP A 6 -4.37 18.38 10.38
CA TRP A 6 -4.39 18.54 11.83
C TRP A 6 -5.54 17.79 12.50
N ASN A 7 -6.76 17.94 11.97
CA ASN A 7 -7.93 17.21 12.46
C ASN A 7 -7.82 15.70 12.20
N ASN A 8 -6.88 15.25 11.36
CA ASN A 8 -6.66 13.84 11.12
C ASN A 8 -5.92 13.16 12.25
N PHE A 9 -4.97 13.83 12.92
CA PHE A 9 -4.30 13.25 14.09
C PHE A 9 -5.30 12.86 15.19
N LYS A 10 -6.22 13.77 15.53
CA LYS A 10 -7.27 13.47 16.51
C LYS A 10 -8.15 12.30 16.07
N LYS A 11 -8.53 12.25 14.79
CA LYS A 11 -9.35 11.16 14.25
C LYS A 11 -8.61 9.84 14.14
N THR A 12 -7.30 9.85 13.90
CA THR A 12 -6.46 8.67 13.93
C THR A 12 -6.40 8.08 15.33
N ASN A 13 -6.29 8.93 16.36
CA ASN A 13 -6.37 8.47 17.76
C ASN A 13 -7.73 7.81 18.04
N ASP A 14 -8.83 8.39 17.59
CA ASP A 14 -10.17 7.79 17.72
C ASP A 14 -10.30 6.45 16.94
N CYS A 15 -9.48 6.27 15.90
CA CYS A 15 -9.48 5.09 15.03
C CYS A 15 -8.30 4.15 15.29
N ILE A 16 -7.55 4.32 16.40
CA ILE A 16 -6.31 3.58 16.67
C ILE A 16 -6.52 2.07 16.78
N ILE A 17 -7.75 1.67 17.09
CA ILE A 17 -8.22 0.28 17.07
C ILE A 17 -7.94 -0.46 15.75
N LEU A 18 -7.76 0.28 14.64
CA LEU A 18 -7.38 -0.29 13.34
C LEU A 18 -5.95 -0.85 13.32
N ALA A 19 -5.08 -0.43 14.26
CA ALA A 19 -3.71 -0.93 14.33
C ALA A 19 -3.68 -2.41 14.75
N THR A 20 -4.48 -2.82 15.72
CA THR A 20 -4.50 -4.20 16.22
C THR A 20 -4.75 -5.26 15.13
N PRO A 21 -5.83 -5.18 14.32
CA PRO A 21 -6.05 -6.14 13.24
C PRO A 21 -4.98 -6.03 12.14
N LEU A 22 -4.46 -4.83 11.86
CA LEU A 22 -3.35 -4.66 10.91
C LEU A 22 -2.11 -5.44 11.34
N ILE A 23 -1.73 -5.31 12.61
CA ILE A 23 -0.59 -6.04 13.20
C ILE A 23 -0.81 -7.54 13.07
N LEU A 24 -1.98 -8.04 13.48
CA LEU A 24 -2.29 -9.47 13.41
C LEU A 24 -2.25 -10.00 11.97
N PHE A 25 -2.78 -9.25 11.01
CA PHE A 25 -2.74 -9.64 9.60
C PHE A 25 -1.33 -9.67 9.04
N LEU A 26 -0.52 -8.64 9.32
CA LEU A 26 0.87 -8.60 8.87
C LEU A 26 1.70 -9.71 9.52
N SER A 27 1.48 -10.02 10.80
CA SER A 27 2.13 -11.15 11.48
C SER A 27 1.73 -12.48 10.86
N ALA A 28 0.44 -12.71 10.58
CA ALA A 28 -0.03 -13.94 9.94
C ALA A 28 0.56 -14.11 8.53
N LEU A 29 0.63 -13.03 7.75
CA LEU A 29 1.29 -13.02 6.44
C LEU A 29 2.79 -13.31 6.56
N SER A 30 3.46 -12.73 7.55
CA SER A 30 4.89 -12.97 7.80
C SER A 30 5.16 -14.42 8.19
N TRP A 31 4.35 -15.01 9.07
CA TRP A 31 4.49 -16.42 9.46
C TRP A 31 4.28 -17.36 8.29
N TYR A 32 3.26 -17.10 7.47
CA TYR A 32 3.03 -17.88 6.26
C TYR A 32 4.19 -17.75 5.28
N TYR A 33 4.72 -16.54 5.06
CA TYR A 33 5.87 -16.31 4.19
C TYR A 33 7.11 -17.07 4.68
N SER A 34 7.44 -17.01 5.97
CA SER A 34 8.55 -17.76 6.55
C SER A 34 8.38 -19.27 6.36
N TYR A 35 7.19 -19.80 6.66
CA TYR A 35 6.89 -21.21 6.44
C TYR A 35 7.02 -21.63 4.96
N ALA A 36 6.46 -20.82 4.06
CA ALA A 36 6.50 -21.09 2.62
C ALA A 36 7.94 -21.10 2.11
N ARG A 37 8.76 -20.14 2.53
CA ARG A 37 10.17 -20.04 2.13
C ARG A 37 10.94 -21.33 2.41
N ASP A 38 10.74 -21.94 3.58
CA ASP A 38 11.47 -23.13 4.01
C ASP A 38 10.88 -24.44 3.45
N SER A 39 9.62 -24.42 2.99
CA SER A 39 8.87 -25.61 2.57
C SER A 39 8.76 -25.80 1.06
N ILE A 40 9.12 -24.79 0.27
CA ILE A 40 9.06 -24.86 -1.20
C ILE A 40 10.28 -25.64 -1.72
N ASP A 41 10.02 -26.87 -2.16
CA ASP A 41 11.01 -27.76 -2.79
C ASP A 41 10.75 -27.98 -4.29
N ASN A 42 9.56 -27.61 -4.79
CA ASN A 42 9.13 -27.89 -6.16
C ASN A 42 8.29 -26.74 -6.74
N ILE A 43 8.30 -26.62 -8.08
CA ILE A 43 7.55 -25.59 -8.82
C ILE A 43 6.04 -25.59 -8.50
N PRO A 44 5.33 -26.74 -8.40
CA PRO A 44 3.91 -26.74 -8.04
C PRO A 44 3.64 -26.18 -6.64
N LYS A 45 4.52 -26.46 -5.67
CA LYS A 45 4.40 -25.89 -4.32
C LYS A 45 4.65 -24.39 -4.31
N LEU A 46 5.57 -23.90 -5.14
CA LEU A 46 5.80 -22.47 -5.33
C LEU A 46 4.54 -21.76 -5.87
N ILE A 47 3.92 -22.31 -6.92
CA ILE A 47 2.70 -21.73 -7.51
C ILE A 47 1.57 -21.70 -6.48
N LEU A 48 1.37 -22.79 -5.73
CA LEU A 48 0.36 -22.86 -4.69
C LEU A 48 0.63 -21.82 -3.59
N ALA A 49 1.88 -21.69 -3.14
CA ALA A 49 2.27 -20.74 -2.11
C ALA A 49 2.01 -19.28 -2.54
N ILE A 50 2.36 -18.93 -3.78
CA ILE A 50 2.08 -17.61 -4.35
C ILE A 50 0.56 -17.37 -4.40
N ALA A 51 -0.22 -18.33 -4.89
CA ALA A 51 -1.67 -18.21 -4.97
C ALA A 51 -2.31 -18.03 -3.59
N THR A 52 -1.90 -18.83 -2.60
CA THR A 52 -2.37 -18.71 -1.22
C THR A 52 -2.01 -17.35 -0.62
N MET A 53 -0.78 -16.86 -0.83
CA MET A 53 -0.34 -15.56 -0.35
C MET A 53 -1.18 -14.42 -0.93
N LEU A 54 -1.49 -14.45 -2.23
CA LEU A 54 -2.35 -13.46 -2.88
C LEU A 54 -3.76 -13.44 -2.28
N ILE A 55 -4.34 -14.61 -2.01
CA ILE A 55 -5.67 -14.73 -1.39
C ILE A 55 -5.64 -14.18 0.05
N MET A 56 -4.61 -14.51 0.83
CA MET A 56 -4.45 -14.03 2.21
C MET A 56 -4.29 -12.51 2.26
N ILE A 57 -3.42 -11.93 1.42
CA ILE A 57 -3.21 -10.48 1.33
C ILE A 57 -4.53 -9.80 0.97
N SER A 58 -5.22 -10.31 -0.04
CA SER A 58 -6.53 -9.78 -0.44
C SER A 58 -7.53 -9.81 0.71
N GLY A 59 -7.71 -10.95 1.38
CA GLY A 59 -8.63 -11.09 2.51
C GLY A 59 -8.31 -10.13 3.66
N CYS A 60 -7.04 -10.03 4.04
CA CYS A 60 -6.57 -9.14 5.10
C CYS A 60 -6.81 -7.68 4.76
N LEU A 61 -6.43 -7.24 3.56
CA LEU A 61 -6.66 -5.87 3.09
C LEU A 61 -8.15 -5.54 3.06
N SER A 62 -8.99 -6.44 2.51
CA SER A 62 -10.44 -6.27 2.44
C SER A 62 -11.10 -6.13 3.80
N ALA A 63 -10.69 -6.96 4.77
CA ALA A 63 -11.17 -6.86 6.14
C ALA A 63 -10.78 -5.51 6.76
N TRP A 64 -9.51 -5.13 6.61
CA TRP A 64 -8.95 -3.95 7.23
C TRP A 64 -9.52 -2.64 6.67
N VAL A 65 -9.57 -2.49 5.34
CA VAL A 65 -10.12 -1.29 4.69
C VAL A 65 -11.63 -1.13 4.91
N TYR A 66 -12.37 -2.24 5.00
CA TYR A 66 -13.79 -2.19 5.35
C TYR A 66 -14.01 -1.76 6.80
N MET A 67 -13.19 -2.28 7.71
CA MET A 67 -13.18 -1.86 9.11
C MET A 67 -12.78 -0.39 9.23
N ALA A 68 -11.84 0.10 8.42
CA ALA A 68 -11.46 1.51 8.38
C ALA A 68 -12.65 2.43 8.05
N LYS A 69 -13.41 2.11 6.99
CA LYS A 69 -14.65 2.82 6.64
C LYS A 69 -15.64 2.87 7.81
N LYS A 70 -15.86 1.75 8.51
CA LYS A 70 -16.78 1.70 9.65
C LYS A 70 -16.25 2.47 10.86
N THR A 71 -14.96 2.35 11.16
CA THR A 71 -14.32 3.02 12.31
C THR A 71 -14.38 4.53 12.14
N ILE A 72 -14.12 5.05 10.94
CA ILE A 72 -14.23 6.48 10.65
C ILE A 72 -15.67 6.97 10.87
N ARG A 73 -16.68 6.22 10.42
CA ARG A 73 -18.10 6.54 10.67
C ARG A 73 -18.44 6.50 12.16
N MET A 74 -17.92 5.53 12.89
CA MET A 74 -18.09 5.39 14.34
C MET A 74 -17.44 6.55 15.11
N SER A 75 -16.25 7.00 14.70
CA SER A 75 -15.56 8.13 15.32
C SER A 75 -16.37 9.43 15.26
N ASN A 76 -17.31 9.54 14.31
CA ASN A 76 -18.16 10.72 14.15
C ASN A 76 -19.45 10.64 14.98
N LYS A 77 -19.73 9.52 15.65
CA LYS A 77 -20.91 9.36 16.52
C LYS A 77 -20.57 9.74 17.96
N ILE A 78 -21.48 10.46 18.60
CA ILE A 78 -21.42 10.75 20.04
C ILE A 78 -22.17 9.63 20.76
N PHE A 79 -21.46 8.84 21.57
CA PHE A 79 -22.07 7.78 22.36
C PHE A 79 -22.44 8.33 23.74
N VAL A 80 -23.74 8.36 24.05
CA VAL A 80 -24.26 8.83 25.35
C VAL A 80 -24.15 7.73 26.42
N PHE A 81 -24.21 6.45 26.03
CA PHE A 81 -24.15 5.30 26.94
C PHE A 81 -23.00 4.34 26.63
N GLU A 82 -22.37 3.77 27.67
CA GLU A 82 -21.27 2.80 27.53
C GLU A 82 -21.70 1.49 26.86
N LYS A 83 -22.95 1.06 27.08
CA LYS A 83 -23.54 -0.12 26.44
C LYS A 83 -23.57 0.01 24.92
N ASP A 84 -23.85 1.22 24.41
CA ASP A 84 -23.86 1.50 22.97
C ASP A 84 -22.45 1.52 22.39
N ARG A 85 -21.46 1.95 23.19
CA ARG A 85 -20.04 1.89 22.82
C ARG A 85 -19.56 0.44 22.69
N ALA A 86 -19.90 -0.42 23.65
CA ALA A 86 -19.55 -1.84 23.61
C ALA A 86 -20.21 -2.56 22.42
N LYS A 87 -21.49 -2.26 22.16
CA LYS A 87 -22.20 -2.81 20.99
C LYS A 87 -21.58 -2.37 19.67
N ALA A 88 -21.22 -1.09 19.54
CA ALA A 88 -20.56 -0.55 18.35
C ALA A 88 -19.16 -1.17 18.14
N PHE A 89 -18.42 -1.44 19.21
CA PHE A 89 -17.15 -2.17 19.15
C PHE A 89 -17.34 -3.62 18.66
N GLY A 90 -18.35 -4.33 19.19
CA GLY A 90 -18.69 -5.67 18.70
C GLY A 90 -19.07 -5.69 17.22
N GLU A 91 -19.85 -4.71 16.76
CA GLU A 91 -20.17 -4.52 15.33
C GLU A 91 -18.96 -4.21 14.45
N LEU A 92 -17.91 -3.64 15.04
CA LEU A 92 -16.64 -3.34 14.38
C LEU A 92 -15.81 -4.61 14.21
N ILE A 93 -15.72 -5.48 15.22
CA ILE A 93 -15.06 -6.79 15.09
C ILE A 93 -15.79 -7.66 14.06
N LEU A 94 -17.13 -7.71 14.13
CA LEU A 94 -17.97 -8.41 13.15
C LEU A 94 -17.88 -7.78 11.74
N SER A 95 -17.26 -6.62 11.60
CA SER A 95 -17.01 -6.02 10.29
C SER A 95 -15.87 -6.69 9.53
N LEU A 96 -14.91 -7.33 10.22
CA LEU A 96 -13.78 -8.02 9.59
C LEU A 96 -14.25 -9.14 8.64
N PRO A 97 -15.01 -10.16 9.08
CA PRO A 97 -15.47 -11.22 8.18
C PRO A 97 -16.43 -10.69 7.10
N ARG A 98 -17.22 -9.65 7.40
CA ARG A 98 -18.08 -8.97 6.41
C ARG A 98 -17.27 -8.24 5.35
N GLY A 99 -16.12 -7.67 5.72
CA GLY A 99 -15.19 -7.02 4.81
C GLY A 99 -14.57 -8.03 3.84
N ILE A 100 -14.11 -9.18 4.37
CA ILE A 100 -13.61 -10.30 3.56
C ILE A 100 -14.67 -10.71 2.52
N GLY A 101 -15.88 -11.07 2.97
CA GLY A 101 -16.91 -11.58 2.06
C GLY A 101 -17.39 -10.56 1.01
N ARG A 102 -17.27 -9.25 1.26
CA ARG A 102 -17.73 -8.22 0.32
C ARG A 102 -16.65 -7.69 -0.62
N LEU A 103 -15.39 -7.66 -0.18
CA LEU A 103 -14.32 -6.94 -0.85
C LEU A 103 -13.12 -7.83 -1.21
N SER A 104 -13.04 -9.10 -0.81
CA SER A 104 -11.90 -9.97 -1.16
C SER A 104 -11.71 -10.09 -2.67
N LEU A 105 -12.77 -10.39 -3.44
CA LEU A 105 -12.68 -10.48 -4.89
C LEU A 105 -12.27 -9.13 -5.54
N PRO A 106 -12.89 -7.99 -5.19
CA PRO A 106 -12.42 -6.67 -5.64
C PRO A 106 -10.94 -6.40 -5.33
N MET A 107 -10.48 -6.65 -4.10
CA MET A 107 -9.09 -6.38 -3.73
C MET A 107 -8.11 -7.33 -4.41
N LEU A 108 -8.50 -8.59 -4.64
CA LEU A 108 -7.70 -9.52 -5.43
C LEU A 108 -7.52 -8.99 -6.85
N GLY A 109 -8.59 -8.48 -7.46
CA GLY A 109 -8.52 -7.84 -8.77
C GLY A 109 -7.61 -6.60 -8.78
N VAL A 110 -7.64 -5.76 -7.75
CA VAL A 110 -6.68 -4.64 -7.61
C VAL A 110 -5.24 -5.16 -7.60
N ILE A 111 -4.94 -6.16 -6.76
CA ILE A 111 -3.59 -6.73 -6.64
C ILE A 111 -3.12 -7.28 -8.00
N LEU A 112 -3.97 -8.03 -8.70
CA LEU A 112 -3.64 -8.60 -10.01
C LEU A 112 -3.41 -7.52 -11.07
N ILE A 113 -4.25 -6.49 -11.12
CA ILE A 113 -4.07 -5.37 -12.06
C ILE A 113 -2.78 -4.61 -11.74
N ILE A 114 -2.45 -4.42 -10.46
CA ILE A 114 -1.19 -3.80 -10.03
C ILE A 114 0.00 -4.63 -10.52
N ILE A 115 0.00 -5.95 -10.30
CA ILE A 115 1.08 -6.83 -10.77
C ILE A 115 1.26 -6.71 -12.29
N VAL A 116 0.17 -6.78 -13.06
CA VAL A 116 0.22 -6.66 -14.52
C VAL A 116 0.74 -5.28 -14.94
N ALA A 117 0.27 -4.20 -14.30
CA ALA A 117 0.71 -2.84 -14.62
C ALA A 117 2.21 -2.63 -14.35
N TYR A 118 2.73 -3.13 -13.22
CA TYR A 118 4.16 -3.06 -12.92
C TYR A 118 5.00 -3.93 -13.86
N SER A 119 4.52 -5.12 -14.23
CA SER A 119 5.20 -5.95 -15.23
C SER A 119 5.30 -5.24 -16.60
N ILE A 120 4.23 -4.57 -17.03
CA ILE A 120 4.23 -3.77 -18.27
C ILE A 120 5.22 -2.61 -18.15
N LEU A 121 5.25 -1.91 -17.01
CA LEU A 121 6.19 -0.81 -16.77
C LEU A 121 7.64 -1.29 -16.87
N ILE A 122 8.00 -2.37 -16.19
CA ILE A 122 9.34 -2.98 -16.23
C ILE A 122 9.74 -3.32 -17.68
N LEU A 123 8.84 -3.95 -18.43
CA LEU A 123 9.10 -4.31 -19.83
C LEU A 123 9.27 -3.08 -20.72
N ALA A 124 8.38 -2.09 -20.58
CA ALA A 124 8.43 -0.86 -21.36
C ALA A 124 9.73 -0.08 -21.10
N ASP A 125 10.12 0.06 -19.83
CA ASP A 125 11.34 0.76 -19.42
C ASP A 125 12.58 0.04 -19.96
N THR A 126 12.61 -1.29 -19.87
CA THR A 126 13.72 -2.10 -20.39
C THR A 126 13.84 -1.98 -21.92
N LEU A 127 12.73 -1.99 -22.65
CA LEU A 127 12.70 -1.80 -24.10
C LEU A 127 13.12 -0.38 -24.52
N LEU A 128 12.71 0.64 -23.76
CA LEU A 128 13.06 2.03 -24.03
C LEU A 128 14.57 2.25 -23.82
N ILE A 129 15.13 1.80 -22.71
CA ILE A 129 16.55 1.99 -22.40
C ILE A 129 17.44 1.19 -23.36
N SER A 130 17.07 -0.06 -23.66
CA SER A 130 17.81 -0.91 -24.61
C SER A 130 17.86 -0.33 -26.01
N LYS A 131 16.80 0.38 -26.44
CA LYS A 131 16.74 1.03 -27.74
C LYS A 131 17.56 2.32 -27.83
N TYR A 132 17.63 3.12 -26.76
CA TYR A 132 18.19 4.48 -26.82
C TYR A 132 19.57 4.65 -26.17
N ILE A 133 19.96 3.80 -25.22
CA ILE A 133 21.18 4.02 -24.40
C ILE A 133 22.17 2.86 -24.53
N GLY A 134 21.68 1.62 -24.52
CA GLY A 134 22.51 0.42 -24.62
C GLY A 134 21.83 -0.79 -24.00
N THR A 135 22.36 -1.99 -24.26
CA THR A 135 21.82 -3.24 -23.72
C THR A 135 22.02 -3.30 -22.21
N ILE A 136 20.92 -3.43 -21.46
CA ILE A 136 20.98 -3.86 -20.07
C ILE A 136 21.23 -5.36 -20.11
N ASP A 137 22.41 -5.81 -19.69
CA ASP A 137 22.62 -7.23 -19.50
C ASP A 137 21.82 -7.69 -18.27
N LEU A 138 20.69 -8.35 -18.52
CA LEU A 138 19.81 -8.90 -17.50
C LEU A 138 20.44 -10.10 -16.78
N SER A 139 21.69 -10.47 -17.11
CA SER A 139 22.46 -11.51 -16.39
C SER A 139 22.60 -11.21 -14.89
N LEU A 140 22.55 -9.96 -14.46
CA LEU A 140 22.48 -9.55 -13.05
C LEU A 140 21.18 -9.95 -12.33
N LEU A 141 20.10 -10.23 -13.07
CA LEU A 141 18.84 -10.76 -12.53
C LEU A 141 18.80 -12.28 -12.49
N THR A 142 19.92 -12.97 -12.81
CA THR A 142 20.02 -14.39 -12.53
C THR A 142 19.90 -14.61 -11.02
N THR A 143 19.10 -15.60 -10.63
CA THR A 143 18.71 -15.88 -9.25
C THR A 143 19.89 -16.10 -8.30
N GLU A 144 21.07 -16.48 -8.83
CA GLU A 144 22.31 -16.65 -8.06
C GLU A 144 22.93 -15.30 -7.65
N LYS A 145 22.86 -14.27 -8.51
CA LYS A 145 23.41 -12.93 -8.22
C LYS A 145 22.46 -12.06 -7.39
N LEU A 146 21.16 -12.33 -7.47
CA LEU A 146 20.14 -11.72 -6.60
C LEU A 146 20.25 -12.15 -5.12
N ALA A 147 21.02 -13.20 -4.84
CA ALA A 147 21.29 -13.69 -3.48
C ALA A 147 22.57 -13.09 -2.85
N LEU A 148 23.32 -12.27 -3.59
CA LEU A 148 24.55 -11.64 -3.11
C LEU A 148 24.26 -10.62 -1.99
N SER A 149 25.22 -10.45 -1.08
CA SER A 149 25.16 -9.38 -0.09
C SER A 149 25.20 -8.00 -0.78
N SER A 150 24.62 -6.97 -0.16
CA SER A 150 24.56 -5.62 -0.73
C SER A 150 25.93 -5.06 -1.15
N GLN A 151 27.01 -5.52 -0.51
CA GLN A 151 28.39 -5.11 -0.78
C GLN A 151 28.97 -5.81 -2.03
N GLU A 152 28.70 -7.10 -2.21
CA GLU A 152 29.13 -7.87 -3.39
C GLU A 152 28.41 -7.38 -4.64
N LEU A 153 27.12 -7.06 -4.51
CA LEU A 153 26.31 -6.50 -5.59
C LEU A 153 26.83 -5.12 -6.03
N LEU A 154 27.28 -4.28 -5.09
CA LEU A 154 27.91 -2.99 -5.40
C LEU A 154 29.26 -3.15 -6.11
N ASN A 155 30.06 -4.14 -5.71
CA ASN A 155 31.35 -4.41 -6.35
C ASN A 155 31.16 -4.93 -7.78
N GLU A 156 30.16 -5.79 -8.02
CA GLU A 156 29.81 -6.22 -9.37
C GLU A 156 29.28 -5.06 -10.23
N ILE A 157 28.40 -4.20 -9.69
CA ILE A 157 27.90 -3.03 -10.42
C ILE A 157 29.04 -2.07 -10.80
N ASN A 158 30.00 -1.85 -9.90
CA ASN A 158 31.15 -0.98 -10.16
C ASN A 158 32.18 -1.59 -11.13
N ALA A 159 32.15 -2.91 -11.35
CA ALA A 159 32.96 -3.60 -12.34
C ALA A 159 32.37 -3.52 -13.76
N LEU A 160 31.11 -3.08 -13.91
CA LEU A 160 30.45 -2.95 -15.21
C LEU A 160 31.05 -1.80 -16.04
N PRO A 161 30.98 -1.90 -17.37
CA PRO A 161 31.29 -0.79 -18.26
C PRO A 161 30.49 0.47 -17.91
N ARG A 162 31.13 1.64 -18.02
CA ARG A 162 30.51 2.94 -17.67
C ARG A 162 29.19 3.22 -18.40
N GLN A 163 29.01 2.67 -19.60
CA GLN A 163 27.79 2.78 -20.40
C GLN A 163 26.64 1.93 -19.83
N GLU A 164 26.92 0.76 -19.25
CA GLU A 164 25.92 -0.10 -18.62
C GLU A 164 25.45 0.49 -17.28
N ILE A 165 26.37 1.04 -16.50
CA ILE A 165 26.03 1.78 -15.27
C ILE A 165 25.10 2.96 -15.59
N LEU A 166 25.38 3.69 -16.67
CA LEU A 166 24.54 4.79 -17.12
C LEU A 166 23.16 4.30 -17.57
N ALA A 167 23.08 3.19 -18.32
CA ALA A 167 21.81 2.58 -18.71
C ALA A 167 20.97 2.14 -17.49
N ILE A 168 21.58 1.50 -16.49
CA ILE A 168 20.93 1.08 -15.24
C ILE A 168 20.39 2.30 -14.47
N ASN A 169 21.16 3.37 -14.34
CA ASN A 169 20.73 4.59 -13.65
C ASN A 169 19.53 5.26 -14.33
N PHE A 170 19.55 5.35 -15.66
CA PHE A 170 18.40 5.88 -16.42
C PHE A 170 17.19 4.96 -16.32
N TRP A 171 17.39 3.63 -16.37
CA TRP A 171 16.32 2.67 -16.16
C TRP A 171 15.66 2.86 -14.80
N TYR A 172 16.46 2.95 -13.72
CA TYR A 172 15.95 3.19 -12.38
C TYR A 172 15.19 4.52 -12.27
N LEU A 173 15.71 5.58 -12.90
CA LEU A 173 15.07 6.90 -12.88
C LEU A 173 13.71 6.89 -13.60
N ILE A 174 13.63 6.29 -14.79
CA ILE A 174 12.37 6.17 -15.52
C ILE A 174 11.38 5.29 -14.74
N PHE A 175 11.85 4.16 -14.22
CA PHE A 175 11.03 3.26 -13.41
C PHE A 175 10.50 3.94 -12.14
N ALA A 176 11.32 4.75 -11.47
CA ALA A 176 10.92 5.54 -10.30
C ALA A 176 9.86 6.59 -10.66
N ILE A 177 10.02 7.31 -11.77
CA ILE A 177 9.02 8.27 -12.28
C ILE A 177 7.72 7.54 -12.63
N GLY A 178 7.80 6.42 -13.34
CA GLY A 178 6.65 5.61 -13.71
C GLY A 178 5.89 5.12 -12.47
N THR A 179 6.61 4.60 -11.48
CA THR A 179 6.06 4.16 -10.19
C THR A 179 5.38 5.30 -9.45
N MET A 180 5.96 6.51 -9.46
CA MET A 180 5.36 7.69 -8.84
C MET A 180 4.05 8.09 -9.53
N ILE A 181 4.01 8.06 -10.87
CA ILE A 181 2.81 8.35 -11.66
C ILE A 181 1.71 7.30 -11.37
N PHE A 182 2.04 6.00 -11.43
CA PHE A 182 1.09 4.94 -11.11
C PHE A 182 0.55 5.06 -9.68
N SER A 183 1.41 5.34 -8.71
CA SER A 183 1.02 5.53 -7.31
C SER A 183 0.10 6.73 -7.14
N PHE A 184 0.34 7.83 -7.85
CA PHE A 184 -0.54 9.00 -7.86
C PHE A 184 -1.91 8.67 -8.46
N LEU A 185 -1.95 7.99 -9.62
CA LEU A 185 -3.19 7.58 -10.26
C LEU A 185 -3.99 6.57 -9.43
N GLY A 186 -3.31 5.74 -8.63
CA GLY A 186 -3.92 4.76 -7.74
C GLY A 186 -4.40 5.31 -6.39
N ILE A 187 -4.08 6.56 -6.02
CA ILE A 187 -4.30 7.06 -4.65
C ILE A 187 -5.76 6.98 -4.18
N LEU A 188 -6.74 7.16 -5.06
CA LEU A 188 -8.17 7.11 -4.72
C LEU A 188 -8.84 5.77 -5.05
N TRP A 189 -8.09 4.79 -5.55
CA TRP A 189 -8.64 3.56 -6.08
C TRP A 189 -9.27 2.66 -4.99
N ILE A 190 -8.54 2.44 -3.89
CA ILE A 190 -9.03 1.66 -2.75
C ILE A 190 -10.30 2.27 -2.14
N PRO A 191 -10.37 3.59 -1.85
CA PRO A 191 -11.62 4.23 -1.42
C PRO A 191 -12.76 4.09 -2.43
N GLU A 192 -12.50 4.26 -3.73
CA GLU A 192 -13.53 4.10 -4.76
C GLU A 192 -14.18 2.71 -4.67
N ILE A 193 -13.37 1.67 -4.46
CA ILE A 193 -13.85 0.30 -4.30
C ILE A 193 -14.69 0.12 -3.05
N VAL A 194 -14.25 0.73 -1.95
CA VAL A 194 -14.89 0.57 -0.65
C VAL A 194 -16.19 1.38 -0.54
N TYR A 195 -16.31 2.50 -1.26
CA TYR A 195 -17.45 3.40 -1.16
C TYR A 195 -18.44 3.33 -2.33
N ALA A 196 -17.99 3.11 -3.56
CA ALA A 196 -18.83 3.31 -4.75
C ALA A 196 -18.91 2.07 -5.66
N GLU A 197 -17.79 1.56 -6.17
CA GLU A 197 -17.80 0.58 -7.28
C GLU A 197 -16.95 -0.66 -6.96
N LYS A 198 -17.55 -1.85 -6.94
CA LYS A 198 -16.83 -3.08 -6.59
C LYS A 198 -15.97 -3.61 -7.73
N ASN A 199 -16.30 -3.27 -8.98
CA ASN A 199 -15.49 -3.70 -10.12
C ASN A 199 -14.15 -2.95 -10.13
N PRO A 200 -13.00 -3.64 -10.03
CA PRO A 200 -11.70 -2.97 -9.88
C PRO A 200 -11.32 -2.09 -11.07
N PHE A 201 -11.61 -2.51 -12.30
CA PHE A 201 -11.32 -1.75 -13.52
C PHE A 201 -12.16 -0.48 -13.60
N LYS A 202 -13.46 -0.61 -13.36
CA LYS A 202 -14.37 0.54 -13.38
C LYS A 202 -14.07 1.50 -12.24
N ALA A 203 -13.69 0.98 -11.07
CA ALA A 203 -13.23 1.79 -9.95
C ALA A 203 -11.93 2.54 -10.28
N LEU A 204 -10.97 1.91 -10.97
CA LEU A 204 -9.74 2.58 -11.41
C LEU A 204 -10.07 3.75 -12.33
N TYR A 205 -10.89 3.52 -13.36
CA TYR A 205 -11.33 4.56 -14.30
C TYR A 205 -12.04 5.73 -13.59
N ASN A 206 -12.99 5.43 -12.71
CA ASN A 206 -13.72 6.45 -11.95
C ASN A 206 -12.79 7.23 -11.02
N SER A 207 -11.85 6.55 -10.37
CA SER A 207 -10.87 7.18 -9.49
C SER A 207 -9.95 8.12 -10.26
N MET A 208 -9.48 7.73 -11.45
CA MET A 208 -8.68 8.60 -12.33
C MET A 208 -9.46 9.84 -12.77
N LYS A 209 -10.74 9.68 -13.14
CA LYS A 209 -11.61 10.82 -13.47
C LYS A 209 -11.73 11.80 -12.30
N LYS A 210 -11.91 11.29 -11.07
CA LYS A 210 -11.97 12.10 -9.84
C LYS A 210 -10.65 12.80 -9.54
N ILE A 211 -9.51 12.14 -9.78
CA ILE A 211 -8.18 12.73 -9.62
C ILE A 211 -8.01 13.92 -10.57
N ILE A 212 -8.40 13.78 -11.84
CA ILE A 212 -8.30 14.87 -12.82
C ILE A 212 -9.15 16.08 -12.40
N ILE A 213 -10.39 15.85 -11.96
CA ILE A 213 -11.30 16.93 -11.52
C ILE A 213 -10.77 17.65 -10.28
N THR A 214 -10.12 16.92 -9.36
CA THR A 214 -9.64 17.46 -8.07
C THR A 214 -8.12 17.56 -8.00
N PHE A 215 -7.47 17.69 -9.16
CA PHE A 215 -6.02 17.54 -9.34
C PHE A 215 -5.18 18.26 -8.29
N PRO A 216 -5.31 19.59 -8.06
CA PRO A 216 -4.43 20.28 -7.11
C PRO A 216 -4.61 19.82 -5.66
N LYS A 217 -5.84 19.48 -5.26
CA LYS A 217 -6.12 18.98 -3.90
C LYS A 217 -5.56 17.58 -3.70
N THR A 218 -5.72 16.72 -4.71
CA THR A 218 -5.23 15.35 -4.68
C THR A 218 -3.70 15.29 -4.79
N LEU A 219 -3.09 16.20 -5.55
CA LEU A 219 -1.63 16.37 -5.60
C LEU A 219 -1.08 16.79 -4.22
N GLY A 220 -1.70 17.76 -3.57
CA GLY A 220 -1.32 18.17 -2.21
C GLY A 220 -1.45 17.03 -1.18
N LEU A 221 -2.47 16.17 -1.32
CA LEU A 221 -2.62 14.96 -0.51
C LEU A 221 -1.48 13.96 -0.78
N PHE A 222 -1.18 13.70 -2.04
CA PHE A 222 -0.13 12.76 -2.45
C PHE A 222 1.25 13.21 -1.97
N VAL A 223 1.61 14.48 -2.17
CA VAL A 223 2.89 15.05 -1.68
C VAL A 223 3.00 14.90 -0.17
N TYR A 224 1.93 15.21 0.57
CA TYR A 224 1.92 15.08 2.03
C TYR A 224 2.10 13.62 2.49
N ILE A 225 1.42 12.66 1.85
CA ILE A 225 1.60 11.23 2.17
C ILE A 225 3.03 10.78 1.88
N ASN A 226 3.63 11.21 0.76
CA ASN A 226 5.02 10.87 0.45
C ASN A 226 6.01 11.45 1.46
N ILE A 227 5.80 12.69 1.92
CA ILE A 227 6.62 13.29 2.99
C ILE A 227 6.53 12.45 4.28
N LEU A 228 5.33 12.00 4.65
CA LEU A 228 5.16 11.11 5.80
C LEU A 228 5.90 9.78 5.59
N SER A 229 5.77 9.15 4.41
CA SER A 229 6.47 7.91 4.08
C SER A 229 7.99 8.05 4.16
N ILE A 230 8.54 9.16 3.66
CA ILE A 230 9.98 9.47 3.76
C ILE A 230 10.38 9.65 5.23
N GLY A 231 9.60 10.40 6.01
CA GLY A 231 9.86 10.60 7.44
C GLY A 231 9.89 9.28 8.22
N ILE A 232 8.95 8.37 7.93
CA ILE A 232 8.90 7.03 8.51
C ILE A 232 10.13 6.20 8.11
N SER A 233 10.54 6.26 6.84
CA SER A 233 11.72 5.54 6.35
C SER A 233 13.02 5.99 7.05
N ILE A 234 13.17 7.30 7.25
CA ILE A 234 14.30 7.89 7.99
C ILE A 234 14.27 7.43 9.45
N LEU A 235 13.11 7.50 10.12
CA LEU A 235 12.97 7.03 11.50
C LEU A 235 13.32 5.55 11.63
N ASN A 236 12.88 4.72 10.69
CA ASN A 236 13.19 3.30 10.69
C ASN A 236 14.70 3.03 10.57
N THR A 237 15.38 3.78 9.71
CA THR A 237 16.83 3.65 9.50
C THR A 237 17.64 4.07 10.73
N LEU A 238 17.27 5.19 11.38
CA LEU A 238 18.02 5.75 12.50
C LEU A 238 17.87 4.96 13.81
N LEU A 239 16.76 4.26 13.99
CA LEU A 239 16.37 3.66 15.27
C LEU A 239 16.50 2.12 15.28
N MET A 240 17.01 1.51 14.21
CA MET A 240 17.27 0.06 14.11
C MET A 240 18.46 -0.45 14.94
N VAL A 241 19.16 0.44 15.66
CA VAL A 241 20.41 0.11 16.37
C VAL A 241 20.18 -0.73 17.64
N ASN A 242 18.98 -0.71 18.23
CA ASN A 242 18.65 -1.45 19.45
C ASN A 242 17.22 -2.04 19.38
N PRO A 243 16.99 -3.26 19.90
CA PRO A 243 15.66 -3.89 19.96
C PRO A 243 14.52 -3.02 20.55
N ILE A 244 14.79 -2.23 21.59
CA ILE A 244 13.77 -1.36 22.21
C ILE A 244 13.41 -0.21 21.28
N SER A 245 14.41 0.42 20.67
CA SER A 245 14.22 1.49 19.67
C SER A 245 13.46 0.97 18.46
N TYR A 246 13.78 -0.25 18.00
CA TYR A 246 13.06 -0.90 16.91
C TYR A 246 11.58 -1.14 17.24
N PHE A 247 11.27 -1.60 18.45
CA PHE A 247 9.88 -1.75 18.90
C PHE A 247 9.11 -0.42 18.88
N LEU A 248 9.73 0.68 19.34
CA LEU A 248 9.12 2.00 19.32
C LEU A 248 8.85 2.51 17.89
N VAL A 249 9.81 2.31 16.98
CA VAL A 249 9.64 2.62 15.55
C VAL A 249 8.45 1.88 14.98
N LEU A 250 8.31 0.60 15.32
CA LEU A 250 7.30 -0.27 14.78
C LEU A 250 5.89 0.16 15.24
N ILE A 251 5.74 0.65 16.47
CA ILE A 251 4.51 1.31 16.95
C ILE A 251 4.22 2.58 16.14
N ILE A 252 5.22 3.44 15.96
CA ILE A 252 5.09 4.69 15.19
C ILE A 252 4.71 4.39 13.74
N TYR A 253 5.32 3.37 13.14
CA TYR A 253 5.06 2.90 11.78
C TYR A 253 3.58 2.50 11.61
N TYR A 254 3.05 1.65 12.50
CA TYR A 254 1.64 1.25 12.43
C TYR A 254 0.69 2.42 12.67
N TYR A 255 1.03 3.32 13.60
CA TYR A 255 0.25 4.53 13.81
C TYR A 255 0.14 5.36 12.52
N PHE A 256 1.26 5.56 11.82
CA PHE A 256 1.25 6.33 10.58
C PHE A 256 0.53 5.60 9.42
N LEU A 257 0.60 4.28 9.34
CA LEU A 257 -0.21 3.53 8.37
C LEU A 257 -1.70 3.75 8.60
N VAL A 258 -2.17 3.65 9.85
CA VAL A 258 -3.56 3.96 10.20
C VAL A 258 -3.86 5.42 9.89
N TYR A 259 -2.95 6.34 10.19
CA TYR A 259 -3.10 7.76 9.88
C TYR A 259 -3.33 8.01 8.39
N ILE A 260 -2.50 7.42 7.51
CA ILE A 260 -2.57 7.58 6.06
C ILE A 260 -3.92 7.06 5.55
N VAL A 261 -4.34 5.87 5.97
CA VAL A 261 -5.62 5.29 5.54
C VAL A 261 -6.80 6.12 6.02
N VAL A 262 -6.80 6.55 7.27
CA VAL A 262 -7.85 7.43 7.82
C VAL A 262 -7.90 8.76 7.07
N LEU A 263 -6.75 9.36 6.77
CA LEU A 263 -6.67 10.61 6.02
C LEU A 263 -7.29 10.47 4.63
N LEU A 264 -6.91 9.41 3.93
CA LEU A 264 -7.27 9.16 2.54
C LEU A 264 -8.77 8.84 2.42
N PHE A 265 -9.30 8.02 3.33
CA PHE A 265 -10.74 7.71 3.38
C PHE A 265 -11.59 8.93 3.76
N ARG A 266 -11.11 9.76 4.69
CA ARG A 266 -11.81 11.01 5.06
C ARG A 266 -11.79 12.04 3.95
N TYR A 267 -10.64 12.21 3.29
CA TYR A 267 -10.54 13.08 2.11
C TYR A 267 -11.56 12.66 1.04
N TYR A 268 -11.62 11.36 0.75
CA TYR A 268 -12.55 10.81 -0.21
C TYR A 268 -14.03 11.03 0.21
N GLU A 269 -14.38 10.73 1.47
CA GLU A 269 -15.74 10.91 1.98
C GLU A 269 -16.19 12.38 1.95
N GLN A 270 -15.32 13.32 2.32
CA GLN A 270 -15.64 14.75 2.31
C GLN A 270 -15.76 15.33 0.90
N THR A 271 -14.94 14.85 -0.04
CA THR A 271 -14.86 15.44 -1.38
C THR A 271 -15.87 14.85 -2.36
N PHE A 272 -16.22 13.57 -2.21
CA PHE A 272 -17.02 12.85 -3.22
C PHE A 272 -18.30 12.19 -2.70
N ILE A 273 -18.45 12.03 -1.37
CA ILE A 273 -19.65 11.41 -0.79
C ILE A 273 -20.57 12.46 -0.16
N LYS A 274 -20.01 13.34 0.69
CA LYS A 274 -20.81 14.36 1.39
C LYS A 274 -21.17 15.57 0.51
N SER A 275 -20.39 15.84 -0.54
CA SER A 275 -20.70 16.89 -1.52
C SER A 275 -21.88 16.53 -2.45
N GLY A 276 -22.42 15.30 -2.37
CA GLY A 276 -23.60 14.85 -3.12
C GLY A 276 -24.93 15.00 -2.37
N THR A 277 -24.93 15.66 -1.21
CA THR A 277 -26.13 15.94 -0.38
C THR A 277 -26.41 17.45 -0.26
N GLU A 278 -25.98 18.22 -1.27
CA GLU A 278 -26.45 19.59 -1.49
C GLU A 278 -26.98 19.68 -2.92
N ASN A 279 -28.23 19.24 -3.08
CA ASN A 279 -29.21 19.66 -4.09
C ASN A 279 -30.59 19.15 -3.65
#